data_AF-A0A8T1UHS4-F1
#
_entry.id   AF-A0A8T1UHS4-F1
#
_cell.length_a   1.000
_cell.length_b   1.000
_cell.length_c   1.000
_cell.angle_alpha   90.00
_cell.angle_beta   90.00
_cell.angle_gamma   90.00
#
_symmetry.space_group_name_H-M   'P 1'
#
loop_
_entity.id
_entity.type
_entity.pdbx_description
1 polymer ?
#
loop_
_entity_poly.entity_id
_entity_poly.type
_entity_poly.pdbx_seq_one_letter_code
_entity_poly.pdbx_strand_id
1 'polypeptide(L)'
;MSTERSCAALVCVVAIAICPLVYAQLGVPTGNLCAALNNCNAHGRCDALTKTCTCYEGFGAPTDITSYRSPDCSLRSCPNSCSGHGQCLSMRELAADPSAFPLSPPTKYEGDVTATTWDQDRIQGCLCDSSWPVGLGAGESQLSQYFGPDCSRSDDPMTTVDETKCEGVVAAGGGGTGGVDNLCHVDCANRGICDYSSGECSCFSGFYGSNCASLSPLV
;
A
#
# COMPACT_ATOMS: atom_id res chain seq x y z
N MET A 1 9.84 42.18 59.15
CA MET A 1 9.70 40.71 59.21
C MET A 1 8.67 40.44 60.30
N SER A 2 7.59 39.73 59.96
CA SER A 2 6.27 39.67 60.66
C SER A 2 5.55 41.03 60.71
N THR A 3 4.24 41.20 60.63
CA THR A 3 2.99 40.43 60.84
C THR A 3 1.88 41.30 60.16
N GLU A 4 0.76 40.86 59.61
CA GLU A 4 -0.45 40.37 60.30
C GLU A 4 -1.58 40.19 59.26
N ARG A 5 -2.50 39.27 59.52
CA ARG A 5 -3.73 39.04 58.75
C ARG A 5 -4.82 40.00 59.26
N SER A 6 -5.64 40.55 58.37
CA SER A 6 -6.99 41.03 58.73
C SER A 6 -7.98 40.80 57.59
N CYS A 7 -9.07 40.11 57.93
CA CYS A 7 -10.27 39.92 57.14
C CYS A 7 -11.03 41.24 56.99
N ALA A 8 -11.40 41.61 55.77
CA ALA A 8 -12.50 42.53 55.51
C ALA A 8 -13.60 41.78 54.74
N ALA A 9 -14.81 41.88 55.27
CA ALA A 9 -15.98 41.13 54.87
C ALA A 9 -16.65 41.68 53.60
N LEU A 10 -17.25 40.75 52.86
CA LEU A 10 -18.53 40.86 52.16
C LEU A 10 -18.70 41.96 51.08
N VAL A 11 -18.48 41.59 49.82
CA VAL A 11 -19.54 41.69 48.79
C VAL A 11 -19.44 40.45 47.90
N CYS A 12 -20.37 39.52 48.08
CA CYS A 12 -20.53 38.35 47.21
C CYS A 12 -21.17 38.84 45.89
N VAL A 13 -20.35 39.32 44.96
CA VAL A 13 -20.77 39.42 43.56
C VAL A 13 -20.64 38.03 42.98
N VAL A 14 -21.77 37.40 42.70
CA VAL A 14 -21.84 36.12 41.99
C VAL A 14 -21.21 36.33 40.61
N ALA A 15 -19.91 36.06 40.52
CA ALA A 15 -19.23 35.90 39.26
C ALA A 15 -19.73 34.58 38.68
N ILE A 16 -20.83 34.65 37.92
CA ILE A 16 -21.18 33.62 36.95
C ILE A 16 -19.97 33.54 36.03
N ALA A 17 -19.11 32.55 36.25
CA ALA A 17 -18.07 32.19 35.32
C ALA A 17 -18.76 31.77 34.02
N ILE A 18 -18.88 32.72 33.10
CA ILE A 18 -19.28 32.46 31.73
C ILE A 18 -18.10 31.69 31.15
N CYS A 19 -18.15 30.36 31.27
CA CYS A 19 -17.25 29.48 30.53
C CYS A 19 -17.44 29.85 29.05
N PRO A 20 -16.40 30.35 28.36
CA PRO A 20 -16.54 30.66 26.94
C PRO A 20 -16.97 29.37 26.26
N LEU A 21 -18.07 29.46 25.49
CA LEU A 21 -18.63 28.39 24.66
C LEU A 21 -17.65 28.04 23.52
N VAL A 22 -16.42 27.68 23.86
CA VAL A 22 -15.50 26.99 22.97
C VAL A 22 -15.96 25.55 23.03
N TYR A 23 -16.83 25.17 22.08
CA TYR A 23 -17.08 23.80 21.67
C TYR A 23 -16.94 22.79 22.81
N ALA A 24 -17.96 22.74 23.68
CA ALA A 24 -18.19 21.52 24.42
C ALA A 24 -18.16 20.40 23.38
N GLN A 25 -17.11 19.58 23.42
CA GLN A 25 -17.04 18.34 22.67
C GLN A 25 -18.27 17.59 23.18
N LEU A 26 -19.38 17.63 22.43
CA LEU A 26 -20.55 16.82 22.73
C LEU A 26 -19.99 15.42 22.91
N GLY A 27 -20.05 14.91 24.14
CA GLY A 27 -19.54 13.59 24.47
C GLY A 27 -20.04 12.64 23.40
N VAL A 28 -19.12 11.97 22.73
CA VAL A 28 -19.44 11.01 21.66
C VAL A 28 -20.53 10.11 22.25
N PRO A 29 -21.74 10.07 21.67
CA PRO A 29 -22.80 9.23 22.21
C PRO A 29 -22.25 7.81 22.33
N THR A 30 -22.21 7.25 23.54
CA THR A 30 -21.74 5.88 23.80
C THR A 30 -22.79 4.86 23.35
N GLY A 31 -23.30 5.01 22.14
CA GLY A 31 -24.40 4.21 21.59
C GLY A 31 -24.31 4.10 20.07
N ASN A 32 -24.02 2.89 19.61
CA ASN A 32 -24.40 2.26 18.34
C ASN A 32 -24.70 3.17 17.12
N LEU A 33 -23.87 4.18 16.85
CA LEU A 33 -24.20 5.23 15.90
C LEU A 33 -24.28 4.70 14.46
N CYS A 34 -23.43 3.73 14.10
CA CYS A 34 -23.39 3.07 12.79
C CYS A 34 -23.47 1.55 12.95
N ALA A 35 -24.42 1.08 13.75
CA ALA A 35 -24.68 -0.35 14.02
C ALA A 35 -24.66 -1.23 12.77
N ALA A 36 -25.41 -0.80 11.76
CA ALA A 36 -25.60 -1.51 10.51
C ALA A 36 -24.31 -1.62 9.67
N LEU A 37 -23.30 -0.81 9.99
CA LEU A 37 -21.98 -0.79 9.37
C LEU A 37 -20.91 -1.23 10.37
N ASN A 38 -21.24 -2.09 11.35
CA ASN A 38 -20.33 -2.58 12.38
C ASN A 38 -19.54 -1.48 13.10
N ASN A 39 -20.16 -0.31 13.30
CA ASN A 39 -19.52 0.89 13.82
C ASN A 39 -18.22 1.25 13.07
N CYS A 40 -18.29 1.19 11.74
CA CYS A 40 -17.18 1.46 10.82
C CYS A 40 -15.96 0.55 11.04
N ASN A 41 -16.17 -0.64 11.60
CA ASN A 41 -15.14 -1.63 11.93
C ASN A 41 -13.92 -1.06 12.69
N ALA A 42 -14.11 0.03 13.46
CA ALA A 42 -13.03 0.80 14.08
C ALA A 42 -11.99 1.37 13.10
N HIS A 43 -12.28 1.37 11.80
CA HIS A 43 -11.46 1.92 10.72
C HIS A 43 -12.10 3.17 10.10
N GLY A 44 -12.99 3.83 10.83
CA GLY A 44 -13.61 5.07 10.39
C GLY A 44 -14.40 5.77 11.49
N ARG A 45 -14.81 6.99 11.17
CA ARG A 45 -15.70 7.80 12.00
C ARG A 45 -17.12 7.71 11.48
N CYS A 46 -18.07 7.41 12.37
CA CYS A 46 -19.49 7.41 12.05
C CYS A 46 -20.08 8.82 12.09
N ASP A 47 -20.81 9.20 11.04
CA ASP A 47 -21.71 10.35 11.08
C ASP A 47 -23.04 9.93 11.74
N ALA A 48 -23.37 10.61 12.84
CA ALA A 48 -24.53 10.25 13.66
C ALA A 48 -25.88 10.56 12.98
N LEU A 49 -25.91 11.50 12.03
CA LEU A 49 -27.11 11.98 11.33
C LEU A 49 -27.38 11.16 10.07
N THR A 50 -26.36 10.96 9.23
CA THR A 50 -26.50 10.23 7.95
C THR A 50 -26.32 8.73 8.11
N LYS A 51 -25.78 8.26 9.25
CA LYS A 51 -25.49 6.84 9.50
C LYS A 51 -24.50 6.23 8.51
N THR A 52 -23.60 7.05 7.99
CA THR A 52 -22.52 6.65 7.06
C THR A 52 -21.16 6.73 7.74
N CYS A 53 -20.20 5.94 7.26
CA CYS A 53 -18.83 5.93 7.75
C CYS A 53 -17.91 6.78 6.87
N THR A 54 -17.05 7.59 7.50
CA THR A 54 -15.87 8.18 6.87
C THR A 54 -14.65 7.36 7.28
N CYS A 55 -14.09 6.58 6.36
CA CYS A 55 -12.99 5.67 6.65
C CYS A 55 -11.66 6.40 6.86
N TYR A 56 -10.73 5.74 7.56
CA TYR A 56 -9.34 6.15 7.71
C TYR A 56 -8.50 5.73 6.50
N GLU A 57 -7.31 6.33 6.35
CA GLU A 57 -6.42 6.07 5.21
C GLU A 57 -6.08 4.58 5.10
N GLY A 58 -6.10 4.09 3.86
CA GLY A 58 -5.95 2.68 3.53
C GLY A 58 -7.21 1.83 3.70
N PHE A 59 -8.33 2.38 4.21
CA PHE A 59 -9.62 1.68 4.34
C PHE A 59 -10.74 2.31 3.50
N GLY A 60 -10.38 3.18 2.56
CA GLY A 60 -11.31 3.90 1.69
C GLY A 60 -11.57 5.33 2.14
N ALA A 61 -10.63 5.98 2.84
CA ALA A 61 -10.68 7.40 3.16
C ALA A 61 -10.72 8.25 1.89
N PRO A 62 -11.39 9.41 1.85
CA PRO A 62 -11.46 10.25 0.64
C PRO A 62 -10.11 10.60 0.00
N THR A 63 -9.01 10.59 0.76
CA THR A 63 -7.63 10.77 0.29
C THR A 63 -7.05 9.53 -0.41
N ASP A 64 -7.58 8.34 -0.14
CA ASP A 64 -7.19 7.10 -0.82
C ASP A 64 -7.61 7.17 -2.28
N ILE A 65 -6.65 6.92 -3.19
CA ILE A 65 -6.89 6.82 -4.63
C ILE A 65 -7.44 5.42 -4.92
N THR A 66 -8.72 5.20 -4.60
CA THR A 66 -9.42 3.93 -4.81
C THR A 66 -10.75 4.14 -5.52
N SER A 67 -11.07 3.25 -6.46
CA SER A 67 -12.36 3.20 -7.15
C SER A 67 -13.45 2.54 -6.31
N TYR A 68 -13.07 1.68 -5.35
CA TYR A 68 -13.99 1.00 -4.45
C TYR A 68 -13.66 1.29 -2.98
N ARG A 69 -14.71 1.60 -2.20
CA ARG A 69 -14.65 1.94 -0.78
C ARG A 69 -15.68 1.11 -0.06
N SER A 70 -15.27 0.29 0.90
CA SER A 70 -16.24 -0.46 1.70
C SER A 70 -17.08 0.51 2.51
N PRO A 71 -18.44 0.45 2.44
CA PRO A 71 -19.30 1.37 3.18
C PRO A 71 -19.11 1.35 4.70
N ASP A 72 -18.56 0.25 5.22
CA ASP A 72 -18.30 0.00 6.64
C ASP A 72 -16.81 0.06 7.01
N CYS A 73 -15.92 0.43 6.08
CA CYS A 73 -14.47 0.48 6.28
C CYS A 73 -13.82 -0.88 6.66
N SER A 74 -14.48 -2.01 6.34
CA SER A 74 -13.96 -3.35 6.69
C SER A 74 -12.84 -3.86 5.78
N LEU A 75 -12.65 -3.25 4.61
CA LEU A 75 -11.68 -3.69 3.62
C LEU A 75 -10.57 -2.66 3.49
N ARG A 76 -9.33 -3.14 3.43
CA ARG A 76 -8.26 -2.28 2.94
C ARG A 76 -8.48 -1.97 1.47
N SER A 77 -8.28 -0.73 1.08
CA SER A 77 -8.30 -0.35 -0.32
C SER A 77 -6.96 -0.66 -0.97
N CYS A 78 -6.98 -1.18 -2.20
CA CYS A 78 -5.77 -1.28 -3.00
C CYS A 78 -5.24 0.13 -3.33
N PRO A 79 -3.93 0.38 -3.13
CA PRO A 79 -3.32 1.65 -3.49
C PRO A 79 -3.53 1.98 -4.97
N ASN A 80 -3.89 3.23 -5.27
CA ASN A 80 -4.12 3.74 -6.63
C ASN A 80 -5.04 2.89 -7.52
N SER A 81 -5.89 2.02 -6.95
CA SER A 81 -6.64 0.99 -7.71
C SER A 81 -5.73 0.17 -8.65
N CYS A 82 -4.53 -0.17 -8.17
CA CYS A 82 -3.50 -0.84 -8.96
C CYS A 82 -3.12 -0.09 -10.25
N SER A 83 -3.28 1.25 -10.24
CA SER A 83 -2.94 2.17 -11.34
C SER A 83 -3.59 1.84 -12.69
N GLY A 84 -4.65 1.01 -12.71
CA GLY A 84 -5.24 0.48 -13.94
C GLY A 84 -4.38 -0.56 -14.67
N HIS A 85 -3.34 -1.06 -14.00
CA HIS A 85 -2.35 -2.01 -14.49
C HIS A 85 -2.29 -3.27 -13.62
N GLY A 86 -3.41 -3.62 -12.99
CA GLY A 86 -3.51 -4.80 -12.17
C GLY A 86 -4.89 -5.03 -11.57
N GLN A 87 -5.03 -6.17 -10.93
CA GLN A 87 -6.24 -6.60 -10.23
C GLN A 87 -6.07 -6.43 -8.72
N CYS A 88 -7.06 -5.82 -8.09
CA CYS A 88 -7.13 -5.73 -6.64
C CYS A 88 -7.70 -7.03 -6.08
N LEU A 89 -6.86 -7.82 -5.43
CA LEU A 89 -7.18 -9.14 -4.92
C LEU A 89 -6.98 -9.20 -3.40
N SER A 90 -7.76 -10.03 -2.73
CA SER A 90 -7.58 -10.35 -1.31
C SER A 90 -6.31 -11.19 -1.09
N MET A 91 -5.79 -11.21 0.14
CA MET A 91 -4.65 -12.07 0.49
C MET A 91 -4.91 -13.56 0.20
N ARG A 92 -6.16 -14.04 0.39
CA ARG A 92 -6.53 -15.41 0.02
C ARG A 92 -6.38 -15.66 -1.48
N GLU A 93 -6.89 -14.74 -2.30
CA GLU A 93 -6.84 -14.86 -3.75
C GLU A 93 -5.40 -14.77 -4.26
N LEU A 94 -4.63 -13.81 -3.77
CA LEU A 94 -3.20 -13.67 -4.10
C LEU A 94 -2.40 -14.92 -3.73
N ALA A 95 -2.65 -15.52 -2.56
CA ALA A 95 -1.95 -16.74 -2.19
C ALA A 95 -2.36 -17.96 -3.04
N ALA A 96 -3.61 -18.02 -3.49
CA ALA A 96 -4.08 -19.09 -4.36
C ALA A 96 -3.63 -18.92 -5.83
N ASP A 97 -3.31 -17.69 -6.24
CA ASP A 97 -2.92 -17.37 -7.61
C ASP A 97 -1.41 -17.58 -7.83
N PRO A 98 -1.00 -18.51 -8.71
CA PRO A 98 0.41 -18.77 -8.97
C PRO A 98 1.13 -17.58 -9.64
N SER A 99 0.41 -16.64 -10.25
CA SER A 99 0.98 -15.45 -10.88
C SER A 99 1.27 -14.31 -9.89
N ALA A 100 0.74 -14.38 -8.67
CA ALA A 100 1.00 -13.40 -7.62
C ALA A 100 2.37 -13.58 -6.95
N PHE A 101 2.89 -14.81 -6.95
CA PHE A 101 4.22 -15.10 -6.42
C PHE A 101 4.96 -16.15 -7.27
N PRO A 102 5.23 -15.85 -8.55
CA PRO A 102 5.70 -16.84 -9.53
C PRO A 102 7.16 -17.26 -9.30
N LEU A 103 7.87 -16.57 -8.41
CA LEU A 103 9.30 -16.81 -8.12
C LEU A 103 9.53 -17.78 -6.95
N SER A 104 8.48 -18.33 -6.37
CA SER A 104 8.57 -19.31 -5.28
C SER A 104 7.48 -20.37 -5.40
N PRO A 105 7.61 -21.51 -4.68
CA PRO A 105 6.53 -22.48 -4.60
C PRO A 105 5.24 -21.84 -4.10
N PRO A 106 4.06 -22.25 -4.62
CA PRO A 106 2.78 -21.72 -4.19
C PRO A 106 2.60 -21.87 -2.68
N THR A 107 2.28 -20.78 -2.01
CA THR A 107 1.96 -20.76 -0.57
C THR A 107 0.48 -20.51 -0.42
N LYS A 108 -0.20 -21.25 0.45
CA LYS A 108 -1.60 -20.95 0.73
C LYS A 108 -1.74 -20.09 1.96
N TYR A 109 -2.67 -19.14 1.91
CA TYR A 109 -3.05 -18.32 3.05
C TYR A 109 -4.08 -19.09 3.88
N GLU A 110 -3.61 -20.01 4.71
CA GLU A 110 -4.44 -20.89 5.54
C GLU A 110 -4.14 -20.64 7.03
N GLY A 111 -5.20 -20.72 7.87
CA GLY A 111 -5.07 -20.82 9.33
C GLY A 111 -4.91 -22.27 9.77
N ASP A 112 -5.26 -22.59 11.03
CA ASP A 112 -5.48 -23.97 11.45
C ASP A 112 -6.37 -24.71 10.43
N VAL A 113 -6.19 -26.01 10.22
CA VAL A 113 -6.78 -26.82 9.13
C VAL A 113 -8.31 -26.79 9.06
N THR A 114 -8.97 -26.19 10.06
CA THR A 114 -10.41 -26.01 10.14
C THR A 114 -10.88 -24.55 10.00
N ALA A 115 -9.99 -23.57 9.82
CA ALA A 115 -10.32 -22.15 9.92
C ALA A 115 -9.68 -21.29 8.82
N THR A 116 -10.55 -20.49 8.18
CA THR A 116 -10.19 -19.25 7.50
C THR A 116 -9.59 -18.27 8.50
N THR A 117 -8.49 -17.59 8.18
CA THR A 117 -8.03 -16.50 9.04
C THR A 117 -8.97 -15.31 8.91
N TRP A 118 -9.07 -14.49 9.95
CA TRP A 118 -10.03 -13.38 9.99
C TRP A 118 -9.70 -12.26 8.99
N ASP A 119 -8.44 -12.17 8.54
CA ASP A 119 -7.86 -11.13 7.71
C ASP A 119 -7.68 -11.52 6.24
N GLN A 120 -7.82 -12.80 5.89
CA GLN A 120 -7.58 -13.33 4.54
C GLN A 120 -8.34 -12.60 3.42
N ASP A 121 -9.54 -12.08 3.74
CA ASP A 121 -10.46 -11.38 2.85
C ASP A 121 -10.49 -9.86 3.10
N ARG A 122 -9.76 -9.40 4.12
CA ARG A 122 -9.81 -8.01 4.62
C ARG A 122 -8.59 -7.22 4.19
N ILE A 123 -7.47 -7.90 4.01
CA ILE A 123 -6.25 -7.33 3.45
C ILE A 123 -6.26 -7.55 1.94
N GLN A 124 -6.08 -6.47 1.19
CA GLN A 124 -6.04 -6.47 -0.26
C GLN A 124 -4.69 -5.99 -0.77
N GLY A 125 -4.29 -6.47 -1.94
CA GLY A 125 -3.09 -6.08 -2.66
C GLY A 125 -3.30 -6.13 -4.16
N CYS A 126 -2.33 -5.62 -4.90
CA CYS A 126 -2.38 -5.59 -6.36
C CYS A 126 -1.62 -6.77 -6.97
N LEU A 127 -2.30 -7.53 -7.83
CA LEU A 127 -1.68 -8.42 -8.81
C LEU A 127 -1.48 -7.63 -10.10
N CYS A 128 -0.23 -7.34 -10.45
CA CYS A 128 0.07 -6.49 -11.60
C CYS A 128 -0.01 -7.25 -12.93
N ASP A 129 -0.51 -6.57 -13.96
CA ASP A 129 -0.61 -7.12 -15.30
C ASP A 129 0.77 -7.24 -15.96
N SER A 130 0.91 -8.22 -16.85
CA SER A 130 2.13 -8.42 -17.63
C SER A 130 1.80 -8.89 -19.05
N SER A 131 2.49 -8.32 -20.04
CA SER A 131 2.41 -8.78 -21.44
C SER A 131 3.35 -9.95 -21.75
N TRP A 132 4.27 -10.28 -20.84
CA TRP A 132 5.16 -11.44 -20.94
C TRP A 132 5.00 -12.41 -19.76
N PRO A 133 5.36 -13.69 -19.95
CA PRO A 133 5.36 -14.68 -18.87
C PRO A 133 6.34 -14.30 -17.76
N VAL A 134 5.88 -14.43 -16.51
CA VAL A 134 6.69 -14.16 -15.31
C VAL A 134 6.92 -15.47 -14.57
N GLY A 135 8.18 -15.77 -14.25
CA GLY A 135 8.53 -17.02 -13.58
C GLY A 135 10.01 -17.37 -13.68
N LEU A 136 10.29 -18.66 -13.46
CA LEU A 136 11.64 -19.22 -13.37
C LEU A 136 11.98 -20.12 -14.57
N GLY A 137 11.06 -20.29 -15.52
CA GLY A 137 11.24 -21.09 -16.72
C GLY A 137 12.09 -20.41 -17.79
N ALA A 138 12.41 -21.19 -18.83
CA ALA A 138 13.15 -20.72 -19.99
C ALA A 138 12.37 -19.63 -20.73
N GLY A 139 12.98 -18.47 -20.96
CA GLY A 139 12.36 -17.31 -21.59
C GLY A 139 11.31 -16.59 -20.74
N GLU A 140 11.10 -16.99 -19.48
CA GLU A 140 10.29 -16.24 -18.52
C GLU A 140 11.14 -15.16 -17.85
N SER A 141 10.53 -14.01 -17.55
CA SER A 141 11.18 -12.94 -16.78
C SER A 141 10.86 -13.09 -15.29
N GLN A 142 11.79 -12.74 -14.41
CA GLN A 142 11.52 -12.70 -12.97
C GLN A 142 10.71 -11.47 -12.52
N LEU A 143 10.39 -10.54 -13.42
CA LEU A 143 9.57 -9.37 -13.12
C LEU A 143 8.43 -9.21 -14.13
N SER A 144 7.25 -8.82 -13.65
CA SER A 144 6.10 -8.44 -14.47
C SER A 144 6.30 -7.07 -15.12
N GLN A 145 5.60 -6.84 -16.24
CA GLN A 145 5.61 -5.54 -16.91
C GLN A 145 5.28 -4.39 -15.97
N TYR A 146 4.21 -4.51 -15.19
CA TYR A 146 3.92 -3.56 -14.14
C TYR A 146 4.30 -4.17 -12.79
N PHE A 147 4.85 -3.36 -11.89
CA PHE A 147 5.32 -3.85 -10.60
C PHE A 147 5.25 -2.75 -9.52
N GLY A 148 5.53 -3.16 -8.28
CA GLY A 148 5.36 -2.31 -7.09
C GLY A 148 4.00 -2.50 -6.42
N PRO A 149 3.77 -1.82 -5.29
CA PRO A 149 2.59 -2.05 -4.44
C PRO A 149 1.27 -1.64 -5.10
N ASP A 150 1.33 -0.77 -6.10
CA ASP A 150 0.19 -0.18 -6.79
C ASP A 150 0.26 -0.31 -8.31
N CYS A 151 1.18 -1.14 -8.81
CA CYS A 151 1.44 -1.36 -10.25
C CYS A 151 1.70 -0.08 -11.06
N SER A 152 2.15 1.01 -10.41
CA SER A 152 2.46 2.27 -11.09
C SER A 152 3.79 2.23 -11.83
N ARG A 153 4.68 1.32 -11.45
CA ARG A 153 5.99 1.16 -12.09
C ARG A 153 5.81 0.23 -13.27
N SER A 154 6.37 0.62 -14.40
CA SER A 154 6.43 -0.21 -15.60
C SER A 154 7.89 -0.50 -15.88
N ASP A 155 8.19 -1.75 -16.19
CA ASP A 155 9.39 -2.12 -16.91
C ASP A 155 9.27 -1.58 -18.35
N ASP A 156 10.38 -1.16 -18.95
CA ASP A 156 10.33 -0.38 -20.19
C ASP A 156 10.14 -1.28 -21.43
N PRO A 157 9.14 -1.03 -22.31
CA PRO A 157 8.91 -1.85 -23.49
C PRO A 157 9.91 -1.61 -24.64
N MET A 158 11.03 -0.91 -24.39
CA MET A 158 11.96 -0.45 -25.42
C MET A 158 13.35 -1.07 -25.34
N THR A 159 13.63 -1.92 -24.35
CA THR A 159 14.85 -2.73 -24.38
C THR A 159 14.57 -4.04 -25.10
N THR A 160 15.37 -4.32 -26.14
CA THR A 160 15.42 -5.65 -26.77
C THR A 160 16.49 -6.53 -26.11
N VAL A 161 17.27 -5.94 -25.20
CA VAL A 161 18.37 -6.56 -24.48
C VAL A 161 18.55 -5.78 -23.16
N ASP A 162 17.88 -6.23 -22.09
CA ASP A 162 18.30 -5.84 -20.74
C ASP A 162 18.02 -6.89 -19.66
N GLU A 163 17.75 -8.12 -20.06
CA GLU A 163 17.59 -9.22 -19.13
C GLU A 163 18.90 -9.98 -19.01
N THR A 164 19.43 -10.04 -17.79
CA THR A 164 20.56 -10.91 -17.50
C THR A 164 20.08 -12.36 -17.52
N LYS A 165 20.90 -13.28 -18.04
CA LYS A 165 20.64 -14.72 -17.90
C LYS A 165 20.73 -15.09 -16.42
N CYS A 166 19.60 -15.46 -15.84
CA CYS A 166 19.47 -15.84 -14.44
C CYS A 166 19.32 -17.36 -14.23
N GLU A 167 19.79 -18.16 -15.17
CA GLU A 167 19.97 -19.59 -15.00
C GLU A 167 20.86 -19.90 -13.78
N GLY A 168 20.35 -20.70 -12.85
CA GLY A 168 21.06 -21.07 -11.62
C GLY A 168 21.12 -19.96 -10.57
N VAL A 169 20.48 -18.81 -10.80
CA VAL A 169 20.45 -17.68 -9.86
C VAL A 169 19.17 -17.72 -9.03
N VAL A 170 19.28 -17.51 -7.72
CA VAL A 170 18.12 -17.37 -6.83
C VAL A 170 17.43 -16.05 -7.13
N ALA A 171 16.13 -16.10 -7.42
CA ALA A 171 15.36 -14.95 -7.82
C ALA A 171 15.24 -13.92 -6.68
N ALA A 172 15.52 -12.65 -6.97
CA ALA A 172 15.36 -11.58 -6.00
C ALA A 172 13.88 -11.41 -5.63
N GLY A 173 13.57 -11.34 -4.33
CA GLY A 173 12.19 -11.28 -3.85
C GLY A 173 11.46 -12.63 -3.80
N GLY A 174 12.11 -13.73 -4.22
CA GLY A 174 11.60 -15.10 -4.14
C GLY A 174 12.58 -16.07 -3.46
N GLY A 175 12.20 -17.35 -3.43
CA GLY A 175 13.03 -18.45 -2.93
C GLY A 175 13.43 -19.45 -4.01
N GLY A 176 12.89 -19.35 -5.22
CA GLY A 176 13.20 -20.23 -6.34
C GLY A 176 14.48 -19.85 -7.08
N THR A 177 15.02 -20.80 -7.83
CA THR A 177 16.22 -20.64 -8.68
C THR A 177 15.80 -20.67 -10.14
N GLY A 178 16.30 -19.72 -10.95
CA GLY A 178 16.03 -19.67 -12.38
C GLY A 178 16.49 -20.93 -13.10
N GLY A 179 15.63 -21.47 -13.95
CA GLY A 179 15.93 -22.58 -14.84
C GLY A 179 16.81 -22.16 -16.02
N VAL A 180 17.10 -23.13 -16.90
CA VAL A 180 17.88 -22.88 -18.12
C VAL A 180 17.23 -21.77 -18.94
N ASP A 181 18.02 -20.79 -19.38
CA ASP A 181 17.56 -19.61 -20.15
C ASP A 181 16.49 -18.74 -19.46
N ASN A 182 16.40 -18.74 -18.13
CA ASN A 182 15.56 -17.77 -17.40
C ASN A 182 16.15 -16.35 -17.44
N LEU A 183 15.27 -15.34 -17.43
CA LEU A 183 15.60 -13.93 -17.59
C LEU A 183 15.31 -13.17 -16.30
N CYS A 184 16.22 -12.30 -15.86
CA CYS A 184 15.97 -11.43 -14.71
C CYS A 184 15.99 -9.95 -15.10
N HIS A 185 15.12 -9.20 -14.43
CA HIS A 185 15.10 -7.75 -14.52
C HIS A 185 16.37 -7.14 -13.93
N VAL A 186 16.89 -6.13 -14.63
CA VAL A 186 18.06 -5.38 -14.21
C VAL A 186 17.67 -3.90 -14.13
N ASP A 187 17.74 -3.36 -12.92
CA ASP A 187 17.53 -1.92 -12.73
C ASP A 187 18.59 -1.13 -13.51
N CYS A 188 18.14 -0.13 -14.27
CA CYS A 188 19.01 0.83 -14.96
C CYS A 188 20.11 0.20 -15.82
N ALA A 189 19.83 -0.95 -16.42
CA ALA A 189 20.75 -1.69 -17.28
C ALA A 189 22.13 -2.01 -16.67
N ASN A 190 22.23 -2.07 -15.33
CA ASN A 190 23.48 -2.15 -14.58
C ASN A 190 24.47 -0.99 -14.89
N ARG A 191 23.95 0.10 -15.44
CA ARG A 191 24.69 1.25 -15.96
C ARG A 191 24.24 2.57 -15.33
N GLY A 192 23.51 2.49 -14.22
CA GLY A 192 23.10 3.62 -13.41
C GLY A 192 22.73 3.21 -12.01
N ILE A 193 22.36 4.20 -11.20
CA ILE A 193 21.79 4.01 -9.86
C ILE A 193 20.29 4.26 -9.94
N CYS A 194 19.49 3.28 -9.51
CA CYS A 194 18.04 3.41 -9.44
C CYS A 194 17.63 4.16 -8.17
N ASP A 195 16.85 5.22 -8.31
CA ASP A 195 16.09 5.78 -7.20
C ASP A 195 14.78 4.99 -7.06
N TYR A 196 14.75 4.06 -6.10
CA TYR A 196 13.56 3.23 -5.85
C TYR A 196 12.33 4.00 -5.36
N SER A 197 12.44 5.29 -5.05
CA SER A 197 11.29 6.12 -4.67
C SER A 197 10.58 6.72 -5.89
N SER A 198 11.34 7.16 -6.90
CA SER A 198 10.81 7.74 -8.14
C SER A 198 10.74 6.74 -9.30
N GLY A 199 11.53 5.67 -9.26
CA GLY A 199 11.75 4.76 -10.40
C GLY A 199 12.69 5.34 -11.47
N GLU A 200 13.42 6.41 -11.17
CA GLU A 200 14.30 7.08 -12.13
C GLU A 200 15.76 6.60 -12.02
N CYS A 201 16.41 6.43 -13.17
CA CYS A 201 17.80 6.00 -13.25
C CYS A 201 18.79 7.17 -13.39
N SER A 202 19.72 7.26 -12.46
CA SER A 202 20.89 8.14 -12.58
C SER A 202 22.04 7.43 -13.29
N CYS A 203 22.19 7.67 -14.59
CA CYS A 203 23.16 6.96 -15.42
C CYS A 203 24.63 7.29 -15.10
N PHE A 204 25.47 6.26 -15.17
CA PHE A 204 26.91 6.42 -15.10
C PHE A 204 27.45 7.13 -16.35
N SER A 205 28.66 7.68 -16.23
CA SER A 205 29.31 8.40 -17.32
C SER A 205 29.43 7.53 -18.58
N GLY A 206 29.10 8.10 -19.74
CA GLY A 206 29.08 7.39 -21.02
C GLY A 206 27.75 6.72 -21.35
N PHE A 207 26.75 6.77 -20.46
CA PHE A 207 25.42 6.19 -20.67
C PHE A 207 24.31 7.22 -20.50
N TYR A 208 23.20 7.05 -21.22
CA TYR A 208 22.02 7.91 -21.16
C TYR A 208 20.74 7.13 -21.50
N GLY A 209 19.60 7.82 -21.40
CA GLY A 209 18.26 7.23 -21.55
C GLY A 209 17.60 7.00 -20.19
N SER A 210 16.31 6.71 -20.18
CA SER A 210 15.52 6.51 -18.94
C SER A 210 15.99 5.33 -18.09
N ASN A 211 16.71 4.38 -18.68
CA ASN A 211 17.25 3.18 -18.03
C ASN A 211 18.76 2.99 -18.29
N CYS A 212 19.46 4.01 -18.80
CA CYS A 212 20.91 3.95 -19.04
C CYS A 212 21.35 2.87 -20.06
N ALA A 213 20.44 2.41 -20.92
CA ALA A 213 20.75 1.43 -21.94
C ALA A 213 21.55 1.99 -23.13
N SER A 214 21.46 3.31 -23.39
CA SER A 214 22.09 3.93 -24.56
C SER A 214 23.50 4.46 -24.26
N LEU A 215 24.44 4.24 -25.18
CA LEU A 215 25.81 4.77 -25.11
C LEU A 215 25.87 6.20 -25.64
N SER A 216 26.34 7.13 -24.82
CA SER A 216 26.57 8.51 -25.25
C SER A 216 27.66 8.55 -26.32
N PRO A 217 27.42 9.13 -27.51
CA PRO A 217 28.43 9.20 -28.57
C PRO A 217 29.54 10.24 -28.30
N LEU A 218 29.55 10.89 -27.14
CA LEU A 218 30.45 12.00 -26.80
C LEU A 218 31.48 11.67 -25.69
N VAL A 219 31.91 10.41 -25.59
CA VAL A 219 33.10 10.04 -24.80
C VAL A 219 34.38 10.12 -25.65
#